data_AF-A0A939K2L6-F1
#
_entry.id   AF-A0A939K2L6-F1
#
_cell.length_a   1.000
_cell.length_b   1.000
_cell.length_c   1.000
_cell.angle_alpha   90.00
_cell.angle_beta   90.00
_cell.angle_gamma   90.00
#
_symmetry.space_group_name_H-M   'P 1'
#
loop_
_entity.id
_entity.type
_entity.pdbx_description
1 polymer ?
#
loop_
_entity_poly.entity_id
_entity_poly.type
_entity_poly.pdbx_seq_one_letter_code
_entity_poly.pdbx_strand_id
1 'polypeptide(L)'
;MRNCIICRKQKKETEFNDEHVIPQAIGGYYHIYTVCIGCNSNLGNKIDVKLTTHSLINFIRYELKMSGYSGRLPNPLIGDYEIPGQDRQRVRLELDPMDRLIPKVVRNIKQIDGYGSFKLIIDQSEVADKDTIIAKFLSRRGTSTEQIQSIQFENVSAKPTLHGQLKVDTNGFKIALLKIAYEFTVSEMPDYFDDPQAKRIAKILETADYNAVDTDVEFLNNGIDKDVFSFLDRYVNFKNNNHYIILLNFEEYGLVCLVNIFDLFYIAVRMSTLSYDNEIIIGKNDIENHRFDIYNINSIVKESWNQGPTHLQFQCKFISDTDHQQFLQRQSTPKFALADNNGETSLFYSDGRIAYPRASMMLDGSNITPDISYDLDKVILKYQLDEELFVKELPTEQLHRVLAVIEEKPPIKPI
;
A
#
# COMPACT_ATOMS: atom_id res chain seq x y z
N MET A 1 2.50 15.30 -31.23
CA MET A 1 3.07 13.94 -31.42
C MET A 1 3.85 13.66 -30.16
N ARG A 2 3.53 12.57 -29.48
CA ARG A 2 4.04 12.23 -28.14
C ARG A 2 4.57 10.80 -28.14
N ASN A 3 5.58 10.52 -27.31
CA ASN A 3 6.08 9.17 -27.12
C ASN A 3 5.23 8.42 -26.09
N CYS A 4 4.80 7.20 -26.43
CA CYS A 4 4.21 6.28 -25.46
C CYS A 4 5.29 5.73 -24.54
N ILE A 5 5.11 5.76 -23.22
CA ILE A 5 6.15 5.31 -22.29
C ILE A 5 6.40 3.79 -22.37
N ILE A 6 5.38 3.01 -22.72
CA ILE A 6 5.48 1.54 -22.83
C ILE A 6 6.14 1.10 -24.14
N CYS A 7 5.51 1.37 -25.29
CA CYS A 7 6.06 0.93 -26.58
C CYS A 7 7.17 1.85 -27.13
N ARG A 8 7.40 3.00 -26.49
CA ARG A 8 8.44 4.00 -26.83
C ARG A 8 8.37 4.52 -28.27
N LYS A 9 7.20 4.41 -28.91
CA LYS A 9 6.94 4.90 -30.26
C LYS A 9 6.29 6.28 -30.20
N GLN A 10 6.62 7.13 -31.16
CA GLN A 10 5.94 8.41 -31.38
C GLN A 10 4.57 8.19 -31.99
N LYS A 11 3.55 8.81 -31.41
CA LYS A 11 2.13 8.62 -31.73
C LYS A 11 1.39 9.96 -31.80
N LYS A 12 0.22 9.97 -32.46
CA LYS A 12 -0.66 11.16 -32.46
C LYS A 12 -1.30 11.33 -31.09
N GLU A 13 -1.60 12.56 -30.67
CA GLU A 13 -2.26 12.81 -29.36
C GLU A 13 -3.60 12.07 -29.23
N THR A 14 -4.32 11.89 -30.34
CA THR A 14 -5.59 11.14 -30.39
C THR A 14 -5.44 9.64 -30.13
N GLU A 15 -4.22 9.11 -30.08
CA GLU A 15 -3.94 7.70 -29.77
C GLU A 15 -3.63 7.48 -28.29
N PHE A 16 -3.82 8.49 -27.43
CA PHE A 16 -3.65 8.41 -25.98
C PHE A 16 -5.00 8.55 -25.29
N ASN A 17 -5.14 7.88 -24.16
CA ASN A 17 -6.30 7.93 -23.29
C ASN A 17 -5.87 7.99 -21.83
N ASP A 18 -6.87 8.04 -20.95
CA ASP A 18 -6.69 7.99 -19.51
C ASP A 18 -6.19 6.59 -19.09
N GLU A 19 -4.98 6.51 -18.53
CA GLU A 19 -4.40 5.30 -17.94
C GLU A 19 -4.40 5.46 -16.42
N HIS A 20 -4.94 4.47 -15.72
CA HIS A 20 -4.86 4.42 -14.26
C HIS A 20 -3.60 3.66 -13.86
N VAL A 21 -2.64 4.31 -13.21
CA VAL A 21 -1.39 3.66 -12.80
C VAL A 21 -1.67 2.48 -11.88
N ILE A 22 -2.46 2.73 -10.84
CA ILE A 22 -3.08 1.69 -10.02
C ILE A 22 -4.44 1.35 -10.64
N PRO A 23 -4.79 0.06 -10.85
CA PRO A 23 -6.07 -0.29 -11.44
C PRO A 23 -7.28 0.25 -10.65
N GLN A 24 -8.23 0.87 -11.35
CA GLN A 24 -9.46 1.40 -10.74
C GLN A 24 -10.26 0.33 -9.97
N ALA A 25 -10.21 -0.94 -10.41
CA ALA A 25 -10.92 -2.05 -9.76
C ALA A 25 -10.47 -2.33 -8.32
N ILE A 26 -9.33 -1.79 -7.90
CA ILE A 26 -8.84 -1.81 -6.51
C ILE A 26 -8.79 -0.40 -5.90
N GLY A 27 -9.42 0.60 -6.52
CA GLY A 27 -9.50 1.96 -6.01
C GLY A 27 -8.30 2.83 -6.38
N GLY A 28 -7.69 2.65 -7.55
CA GLY A 28 -6.65 3.57 -8.05
C GLY A 28 -7.19 4.90 -8.57
N TYR A 29 -6.54 6.00 -8.20
CA TYR A 29 -6.89 7.40 -8.55
C TYR A 29 -5.70 8.21 -9.10
N TYR A 30 -4.57 7.57 -9.40
CA TYR A 30 -3.45 8.23 -10.08
C TYR A 30 -3.53 7.95 -11.58
N HIS A 31 -3.66 9.02 -12.36
CA HIS A 31 -3.88 8.95 -13.79
C HIS A 31 -2.72 9.56 -14.56
N ILE A 32 -2.34 8.90 -15.66
CA ILE A 32 -1.35 9.41 -16.60
C ILE A 32 -1.92 9.37 -18.02
N TYR A 33 -1.38 10.25 -18.87
CA TYR A 33 -1.79 10.38 -20.28
C TYR A 33 -0.66 10.02 -21.25
N THR A 34 0.39 9.37 -20.73
CA THR A 34 1.63 9.00 -21.45
C THR A 34 1.57 7.62 -22.10
N VAL A 35 0.48 6.87 -21.94
CA VAL A 35 0.31 5.52 -22.48
C VAL A 35 -0.67 5.55 -23.66
N CYS A 36 -0.27 4.98 -24.80
CA CYS A 36 -1.17 4.91 -25.94
C CYS A 36 -2.26 3.84 -25.74
N ILE A 37 -3.41 4.00 -26.40
CA ILE A 37 -4.59 3.14 -26.28
C ILE A 37 -4.25 1.65 -26.45
N GLY A 38 -3.37 1.33 -27.40
CA GLY A 38 -2.95 -0.05 -27.66
C GLY A 38 -2.15 -0.67 -26.51
N CYS A 39 -1.28 0.12 -25.87
CA CYS A 39 -0.52 -0.32 -24.69
C CYS A 39 -1.45 -0.41 -23.48
N ASN A 40 -2.23 0.62 -23.19
CA ASN A 40 -3.20 0.66 -22.09
C ASN A 40 -4.11 -0.59 -22.11
N SER A 41 -4.73 -0.88 -23.27
CA SER A 41 -5.55 -2.08 -23.44
C SER A 41 -4.79 -3.40 -23.19
N ASN A 42 -3.52 -3.49 -23.58
CA ASN A 42 -2.69 -4.67 -23.32
C ASN A 42 -2.33 -4.80 -21.82
N LEU A 43 -2.01 -3.69 -21.15
CA LEU A 43 -1.74 -3.65 -19.71
C LEU A 43 -2.97 -4.13 -18.94
N GLY A 44 -4.15 -3.58 -19.22
CA GLY A 44 -5.39 -3.98 -18.56
C GLY A 44 -5.72 -5.47 -18.73
N ASN A 45 -5.61 -5.99 -19.96
CA ASN A 45 -6.02 -7.36 -20.29
C ASN A 45 -5.03 -8.44 -19.86
N LYS A 46 -3.74 -8.12 -19.75
CA LYS A 46 -2.70 -9.12 -19.45
C LYS A 46 -2.02 -8.89 -18.12
N ILE A 47 -1.77 -7.64 -17.74
CA ILE A 47 -0.93 -7.29 -16.58
C ILE A 47 -1.81 -6.98 -15.37
N ASP A 48 -2.67 -5.96 -15.44
CA ASP A 48 -3.50 -5.54 -14.30
C ASP A 48 -4.47 -6.63 -13.84
N VAL A 49 -4.93 -7.48 -14.77
CA VAL A 49 -5.78 -8.63 -14.45
C VAL A 49 -5.13 -9.55 -13.40
N LYS A 50 -3.79 -9.67 -13.38
CA LYS A 50 -3.07 -10.54 -12.45
C LYS A 50 -3.14 -10.05 -11.00
N LEU A 51 -3.24 -8.74 -10.82
CA LEU A 51 -3.45 -8.15 -9.50
C LEU A 51 -4.94 -8.11 -9.15
N THR A 52 -5.77 -7.57 -10.04
CA THR A 52 -7.21 -7.33 -9.77
C THR A 52 -8.04 -8.59 -9.62
N THR A 53 -7.58 -9.72 -10.17
CA THR A 53 -8.24 -11.04 -10.02
C THR A 53 -7.49 -11.98 -9.07
N HIS A 54 -6.41 -11.50 -8.44
CA HIS A 54 -5.66 -12.28 -7.45
C HIS A 54 -6.58 -12.73 -6.32
N SER A 55 -6.43 -13.98 -5.87
CA SER A 55 -7.27 -14.59 -4.85
C SER A 55 -7.42 -13.73 -3.60
N LEU A 56 -6.32 -13.21 -3.04
CA LEU A 56 -6.34 -12.34 -1.85
C LEU A 56 -7.01 -10.98 -2.12
N ILE A 57 -6.82 -10.41 -3.31
CA ILE A 57 -7.47 -9.15 -3.70
C ILE A 57 -8.97 -9.34 -3.88
N ASN A 58 -9.44 -10.48 -4.37
CA ASN A 58 -10.87 -10.76 -4.46
C ASN A 58 -11.54 -10.77 -3.07
N PHE A 59 -10.86 -11.24 -2.02
CA PHE A 59 -11.36 -11.14 -0.64
C PHE A 59 -11.50 -9.69 -0.21
N ILE A 60 -10.46 -8.87 -0.38
CA ILE A 60 -10.51 -7.44 -0.03
C ILE A 60 -11.60 -6.71 -0.82
N ARG A 61 -11.66 -6.91 -2.14
CA ARG A 61 -12.68 -6.29 -2.98
C ARG A 61 -14.09 -6.67 -2.54
N TYR A 62 -14.31 -7.91 -2.11
CA TYR A 62 -15.59 -8.37 -1.57
C TYR A 62 -15.94 -7.73 -0.22
N GLU A 63 -14.95 -7.60 0.66
CA GLU A 63 -15.08 -6.96 1.98
C GLU A 63 -15.40 -5.46 1.83
N LEU A 64 -14.62 -4.75 1.01
CA LEU A 64 -14.74 -3.32 0.75
C LEU A 64 -15.79 -2.95 -0.30
N LYS A 65 -16.55 -3.93 -0.82
CA LYS A 65 -17.60 -3.73 -1.84
C LYS A 65 -17.12 -3.03 -3.12
N MET A 66 -15.89 -3.32 -3.55
CA MET A 66 -15.27 -2.74 -4.74
C MET A 66 -15.66 -3.49 -6.02
N SER A 67 -16.62 -2.95 -6.76
CA SER A 67 -16.90 -3.37 -8.14
C SER A 67 -15.92 -2.75 -9.13
N GLY A 68 -15.44 -3.54 -10.09
CA GLY A 68 -14.70 -2.99 -11.24
C GLY A 68 -15.65 -2.42 -12.29
N TYR A 69 -15.12 -2.14 -13.49
CA TYR A 69 -15.91 -1.64 -14.64
C TYR A 69 -17.15 -2.48 -15.00
N SER A 70 -17.13 -3.79 -14.72
CA SER A 70 -18.28 -4.66 -14.98
C SER A 70 -19.46 -4.44 -14.02
N GLY A 71 -19.28 -3.63 -12.96
CA GLY A 71 -20.26 -3.46 -11.88
C GLY A 71 -20.44 -4.71 -11.00
N ARG A 72 -19.79 -5.83 -11.34
CA ARG A 72 -19.94 -7.10 -10.61
C ARG A 72 -18.95 -7.16 -9.45
N LEU A 73 -19.49 -7.31 -8.24
CA LEU A 73 -18.69 -7.62 -7.06
C LEU A 73 -18.19 -9.08 -7.15
N PRO A 74 -16.87 -9.34 -7.12
CA PRO A 74 -16.37 -10.71 -7.02
C PRO A 74 -16.74 -11.28 -5.65
N ASN A 75 -17.23 -12.51 -5.59
CA ASN A 75 -17.40 -13.24 -4.34
C ASN A 75 -16.37 -14.38 -4.30
N PRO A 76 -15.45 -14.38 -3.32
CA PRO A 76 -14.33 -15.32 -3.26
C PRO A 76 -14.76 -16.76 -2.91
N LEU A 77 -16.02 -16.95 -2.50
CA LEU A 77 -16.60 -18.26 -2.16
C LEU A 77 -17.43 -18.87 -3.29
N ILE A 78 -17.60 -18.19 -4.42
CA ILE A 78 -18.24 -18.78 -5.60
C ILE A 78 -17.26 -19.74 -6.27
N GLY A 79 -17.70 -20.95 -6.56
CA GLY A 79 -16.86 -21.95 -7.22
C GLY A 79 -17.35 -23.37 -7.06
N ASP A 80 -16.56 -24.30 -7.59
CA ASP A 80 -16.78 -25.75 -7.45
C ASP A 80 -16.02 -26.27 -6.22
N TYR A 81 -16.72 -27.02 -5.36
CA TYR A 81 -16.25 -27.60 -4.11
C TYR A 81 -16.49 -29.11 -4.11
N GLU A 82 -15.73 -29.84 -3.31
CA GLU A 82 -15.90 -31.28 -3.12
C GLU A 82 -16.59 -31.60 -1.79
N ILE A 83 -17.38 -32.67 -1.76
CA ILE A 83 -17.92 -33.26 -0.54
C ILE A 83 -16.98 -34.39 -0.07
N PRO A 84 -16.30 -34.27 1.08
CA PRO A 84 -15.43 -35.32 1.61
C PRO A 84 -16.17 -36.63 1.80
N GLY A 85 -15.52 -37.75 1.44
CA GLY A 85 -16.09 -39.10 1.60
C GLY A 85 -17.19 -39.46 0.61
N GLN A 86 -17.61 -38.54 -0.28
CA GLN A 86 -18.57 -38.84 -1.36
C GLN A 86 -17.87 -38.76 -2.71
N ASP A 87 -17.11 -39.80 -3.06
CA ASP A 87 -16.54 -40.12 -4.38
C ASP A 87 -16.68 -39.01 -5.45
N ARG A 88 -15.88 -37.94 -5.30
CA ARG A 88 -15.81 -36.77 -6.21
C ARG A 88 -17.13 -36.08 -6.53
N GLN A 89 -18.13 -36.16 -5.67
CA GLN A 89 -19.35 -35.37 -5.78
C GLN A 89 -18.99 -33.89 -5.61
N ARG A 90 -19.26 -33.11 -6.65
CA ARG A 90 -19.02 -31.67 -6.63
C ARG A 90 -20.28 -30.90 -6.30
N VAL A 91 -20.10 -29.80 -5.61
CA VAL A 91 -21.12 -28.79 -5.31
C VAL A 91 -20.61 -27.47 -5.82
N ARG A 92 -21.43 -26.74 -6.55
CA ARG A 92 -21.14 -25.38 -6.98
C ARG A 92 -21.81 -24.42 -6.00
N LEU A 93 -21.04 -23.51 -5.41
CA LEU A 93 -21.59 -22.37 -4.70
C LEU A 93 -21.88 -21.25 -5.70
N GLU A 94 -23.12 -20.78 -5.71
CA GLU A 94 -23.58 -19.66 -6.53
C GLU A 94 -24.29 -18.63 -5.65
N LEU A 95 -24.56 -17.44 -6.19
CA LEU A 95 -25.45 -16.47 -5.57
C LEU A 95 -26.86 -16.64 -6.14
N ASP A 96 -27.86 -16.58 -5.26
CA ASP A 96 -29.25 -16.44 -5.67
C ASP A 96 -29.57 -14.97 -6.04
N PRO A 97 -30.79 -14.66 -6.54
CA PRO A 97 -31.18 -13.28 -6.87
C PRO A 97 -31.23 -12.30 -5.68
N MET A 98 -31.06 -12.79 -4.45
CA MET A 98 -30.98 -12.00 -3.22
C MET A 98 -29.54 -11.93 -2.68
N ASP A 99 -28.54 -12.25 -3.50
CA ASP A 99 -27.11 -12.29 -3.15
C ASP A 99 -26.76 -13.25 -1.99
N ARG A 100 -27.55 -14.31 -1.80
CA ARG A 100 -27.27 -15.37 -0.82
C ARG A 100 -26.50 -16.50 -1.47
N LEU A 101 -25.46 -16.98 -0.80
CA LEU A 101 -24.74 -18.17 -1.22
C LEU A 101 -25.63 -19.41 -1.12
N ILE A 102 -25.85 -20.08 -2.25
CA ILE A 102 -26.60 -21.32 -2.35
C ILE A 102 -25.73 -22.44 -2.93
N PRO A 103 -25.71 -23.63 -2.29
CA PRO A 103 -25.08 -24.80 -2.88
C PRO A 103 -26.00 -25.42 -3.94
N LYS A 104 -25.43 -25.71 -5.11
CA LYS A 104 -26.06 -26.53 -6.14
C LYS A 104 -25.25 -27.78 -6.39
N VAL A 105 -25.90 -28.93 -6.36
CA VAL A 105 -25.23 -30.19 -6.65
C VAL A 105 -24.85 -30.22 -8.12
N VAL A 106 -23.56 -30.37 -8.42
CA VAL A 106 -23.13 -30.54 -9.82
C VAL A 106 -23.51 -31.95 -10.23
N ARG A 107 -24.20 -32.04 -11.38
CA ARG A 107 -24.63 -33.33 -11.93
C ARG A 107 -23.46 -34.31 -11.98
N ASN A 108 -23.68 -35.49 -11.42
CA ASN A 108 -22.66 -36.53 -11.35
C ASN A 108 -23.26 -37.86 -11.78
N ILE A 109 -22.52 -38.61 -12.59
CA ILE A 109 -22.95 -39.90 -13.11
C ILE A 109 -21.89 -40.92 -12.82
N LYS A 110 -22.30 -42.00 -12.16
CA LYS A 110 -21.42 -43.11 -11.81
C LYS A 110 -21.98 -44.41 -12.33
N GLN A 111 -21.10 -45.24 -12.85
CA GLN A 111 -21.42 -46.61 -13.15
C GLN A 111 -21.29 -47.43 -11.87
N ILE A 112 -22.36 -48.15 -11.50
CA ILE A 112 -22.44 -48.91 -10.24
C ILE A 112 -21.86 -50.32 -10.44
N ASP A 113 -22.03 -50.91 -11.63
CA ASP A 113 -21.54 -52.24 -11.98
C ASP A 113 -20.97 -52.29 -13.41
N GLY A 114 -20.23 -53.35 -13.74
CA GLY A 114 -19.62 -53.54 -15.06
C GLY A 114 -20.63 -53.73 -16.21
N TYR A 115 -21.94 -53.77 -15.95
CA TYR A 115 -22.93 -54.33 -16.88
C TYR A 115 -24.23 -53.53 -17.07
N GLY A 116 -24.29 -52.25 -16.68
CA GLY A 116 -25.32 -51.33 -17.18
C GLY A 116 -26.10 -50.53 -16.13
N SER A 117 -25.74 -50.62 -14.86
CA SER A 117 -26.36 -49.81 -13.80
C SER A 117 -25.66 -48.47 -13.62
N PHE A 118 -26.43 -47.38 -13.59
CA PHE A 118 -25.93 -46.02 -13.40
C PHE A 118 -26.62 -45.31 -12.23
N LYS A 119 -25.82 -44.57 -11.45
CA LYS A 119 -26.29 -43.60 -10.45
C LYS A 119 -26.15 -42.20 -11.04
N LEU A 120 -27.28 -41.55 -11.29
CA LEU A 120 -27.34 -40.15 -11.66
C LEU A 120 -27.72 -39.33 -10.41
N ILE A 121 -26.90 -38.33 -10.10
CA ILE A 121 -27.15 -37.35 -9.03
C ILE A 121 -27.42 -36.02 -9.72
N ILE A 122 -28.57 -35.41 -9.42
CA ILE A 122 -28.98 -34.08 -9.91
C ILE A 122 -29.37 -33.19 -8.73
N ASP A 123 -29.34 -31.88 -8.95
CA ASP A 123 -29.83 -30.92 -7.96
C ASP A 123 -31.37 -30.94 -7.88
N GLN A 124 -31.93 -30.60 -6.71
CA GLN A 124 -33.37 -30.53 -6.52
C GLN A 124 -34.05 -29.56 -7.50
N SER A 125 -33.37 -28.49 -7.88
CA SER A 125 -33.87 -27.51 -8.85
C SER A 125 -34.01 -28.07 -10.27
N GLU A 126 -33.36 -29.18 -10.59
CA GLU A 126 -33.32 -29.79 -11.92
C GLU A 126 -34.27 -31.00 -12.06
N VAL A 127 -35.00 -31.35 -11.00
CA VAL A 127 -35.90 -32.51 -10.96
C VAL A 127 -37.00 -32.42 -12.02
N ALA A 128 -37.45 -31.21 -12.35
CA ALA A 128 -38.45 -30.99 -13.41
C ALA A 128 -37.95 -31.44 -14.79
N ASP A 129 -36.64 -31.36 -15.06
CA ASP A 129 -36.01 -31.69 -16.34
C ASP A 129 -35.39 -33.09 -16.37
N LYS A 130 -35.62 -33.90 -15.33
CA LYS A 130 -34.96 -35.20 -15.12
C LYS A 130 -35.03 -36.14 -16.33
N ASP A 131 -36.18 -36.24 -16.99
CA ASP A 131 -36.38 -37.16 -18.11
C ASP A 131 -35.57 -36.72 -19.34
N THR A 132 -35.49 -35.40 -19.56
CA THR A 132 -34.63 -34.80 -20.60
C THR A 132 -33.15 -35.05 -20.31
N ILE A 133 -32.74 -34.99 -19.04
CA ILE A 133 -31.36 -35.26 -18.61
C ILE A 133 -31.02 -36.74 -18.87
N ILE A 134 -31.90 -37.66 -18.51
CA ILE A 134 -31.74 -39.12 -18.73
C ILE A 134 -31.66 -39.42 -20.23
N ALA A 135 -32.57 -38.87 -21.04
CA ALA A 135 -32.58 -39.08 -22.49
C ALA A 135 -31.29 -38.57 -23.15
N LYS A 136 -30.80 -37.38 -22.76
CA LYS A 136 -29.51 -36.84 -23.24
C LYS A 136 -28.31 -37.67 -22.81
N PHE A 137 -28.36 -38.29 -21.64
CA PHE A 137 -27.29 -39.17 -21.17
C PHE A 137 -27.21 -40.45 -22.00
N LEU A 138 -28.35 -41.09 -22.26
CA LEU A 138 -28.41 -42.35 -23.00
C LEU A 138 -28.07 -42.15 -24.48
N SER A 139 -28.55 -41.07 -25.10
CA SER A 139 -28.24 -40.77 -26.51
C SER A 139 -26.73 -40.58 -26.75
N ARG A 140 -26.02 -39.94 -25.82
CA ARG A 140 -24.55 -39.78 -25.88
C ARG A 140 -23.79 -41.11 -25.85
N ARG A 141 -24.44 -42.19 -25.40
CA ARG A 141 -23.88 -43.54 -25.31
C ARG A 141 -24.43 -44.48 -26.37
N GLY A 142 -25.24 -43.97 -27.30
CA GLY A 142 -25.86 -44.79 -28.34
C GLY A 142 -26.92 -45.76 -27.81
N THR A 143 -27.52 -45.45 -26.66
CA THR A 143 -28.52 -46.30 -25.98
C THR A 143 -29.90 -45.60 -26.01
N SER A 144 -30.98 -46.36 -26.10
CA SER A 144 -32.36 -45.84 -26.06
C SER A 144 -32.92 -45.86 -24.64
N THR A 145 -33.82 -44.95 -24.31
CA THR A 145 -34.62 -44.97 -23.06
C THR A 145 -35.48 -46.22 -22.95
N GLU A 146 -35.83 -46.86 -24.06
CA GLU A 146 -36.61 -48.10 -24.12
C GLU A 146 -35.86 -49.32 -23.54
N GLN A 147 -34.53 -49.23 -23.42
CA GLN A 147 -33.68 -50.29 -22.89
C GLN A 147 -33.54 -50.24 -21.37
N ILE A 148 -34.17 -49.26 -20.70
CA ILE A 148 -34.14 -49.13 -19.24
C ILE A 148 -35.14 -50.10 -18.61
N GLN A 149 -34.63 -51.05 -17.81
CA GLN A 149 -35.49 -52.01 -17.11
C GLN A 149 -36.18 -51.41 -15.87
N SER A 150 -35.49 -50.52 -15.14
CA SER A 150 -36.06 -49.87 -13.96
C SER A 150 -35.35 -48.55 -13.66
N ILE A 151 -36.08 -47.62 -13.04
CA ILE A 151 -35.55 -46.36 -12.50
C ILE A 151 -36.02 -46.25 -11.07
N GLN A 152 -35.09 -46.06 -10.15
CA GLN A 152 -35.37 -45.79 -8.75
C GLN A 152 -35.01 -44.35 -8.42
N PHE A 153 -35.91 -43.67 -7.69
CA PHE A 153 -35.71 -42.31 -7.25
C PHE A 153 -35.54 -42.28 -5.74
N GLU A 154 -34.47 -41.62 -5.29
CA GLU A 154 -34.19 -41.38 -3.88
C GLU A 154 -34.02 -39.87 -3.69
N ASN A 155 -34.80 -39.27 -2.78
CA ASN A 155 -34.60 -37.89 -2.36
C ASN A 155 -33.65 -37.88 -1.17
N VAL A 156 -32.47 -37.29 -1.35
CA VAL A 156 -31.46 -37.20 -0.29
C VAL A 156 -31.39 -35.76 0.21
N SER A 157 -31.74 -35.56 1.46
CA SER A 157 -31.49 -34.30 2.16
C SER A 157 -30.19 -34.42 2.96
N ALA A 158 -29.18 -33.65 2.58
CA ALA A 158 -27.88 -33.65 3.24
C ALA A 158 -27.44 -32.24 3.66
N LYS A 159 -26.68 -32.15 4.75
CA LYS A 159 -25.94 -30.95 5.17
C LYS A 159 -24.43 -31.24 5.06
N PRO A 160 -23.87 -31.34 3.84
CA PRO A 160 -22.48 -31.74 3.68
C PRO A 160 -21.54 -30.63 4.14
N THR A 161 -20.40 -31.02 4.70
CA THR A 161 -19.22 -30.14 4.79
C THR A 161 -18.59 -30.04 3.41
N LEU A 162 -18.27 -28.82 2.97
CA LEU A 162 -17.61 -28.57 1.70
C LEU A 162 -16.11 -28.34 1.91
N HIS A 163 -15.28 -28.99 1.09
CA HIS A 163 -13.85 -28.72 1.03
C HIS A 163 -13.52 -27.96 -0.25
N GLY A 164 -12.79 -26.85 -0.11
CA GLY A 164 -12.29 -26.03 -1.20
C GLY A 164 -10.79 -25.80 -1.05
N GLN A 165 -10.11 -25.59 -2.18
CA GLN A 165 -8.69 -25.24 -2.20
C GLN A 165 -8.52 -23.85 -2.82
N LEU A 166 -7.93 -22.93 -2.05
CA LEU A 166 -7.55 -21.62 -2.56
C LEU A 166 -6.17 -21.73 -3.24
N LYS A 167 -6.11 -21.42 -4.53
CA LYS A 167 -4.83 -21.24 -5.24
C LYS A 167 -4.40 -19.79 -5.10
N VAL A 168 -3.20 -19.57 -4.56
CA VAL A 168 -2.60 -18.25 -4.41
C VAL A 168 -1.43 -18.16 -5.38
N ASP A 169 -1.43 -17.13 -6.23
CA ASP A 169 -0.35 -16.88 -7.17
C ASP A 169 0.73 -16.04 -6.47
N THR A 170 1.96 -16.54 -6.41
CA THR A 170 3.05 -15.85 -5.70
C THR A 170 3.90 -14.97 -6.62
N ASN A 171 3.71 -15.06 -7.95
CA ASN A 171 4.61 -14.42 -8.91
C ASN A 171 3.86 -13.53 -9.90
N GLY A 172 2.73 -13.98 -10.45
CA GLY A 172 2.07 -13.28 -11.55
C GLY A 172 1.58 -11.88 -11.19
N PHE A 173 1.33 -11.57 -9.91
CA PHE A 173 0.98 -10.22 -9.47
C PHE A 173 2.15 -9.23 -9.56
N LYS A 174 3.41 -9.70 -9.53
CA LYS A 174 4.61 -8.84 -9.51
C LYS A 174 4.74 -7.98 -10.78
N ILE A 175 4.32 -8.47 -11.94
CA ILE A 175 4.36 -7.68 -13.18
C ILE A 175 3.40 -6.49 -13.12
N ALA A 176 2.26 -6.62 -12.43
CA ALA A 176 1.32 -5.53 -12.25
C ALA A 176 1.86 -4.48 -11.28
N LEU A 177 2.54 -4.92 -10.22
CA LEU A 177 3.20 -4.00 -9.30
C LEU A 177 4.43 -3.32 -9.95
N LEU A 178 5.15 -4.01 -10.83
CA LEU A 178 6.21 -3.44 -11.66
C LEU A 178 5.66 -2.37 -12.62
N LYS A 179 4.47 -2.59 -13.19
CA LYS A 179 3.77 -1.59 -14.01
C LYS A 179 3.49 -0.32 -13.22
N ILE A 180 2.92 -0.47 -12.02
CA ILE A 180 2.66 0.64 -11.09
C ILE A 180 3.96 1.41 -10.79
N ALA A 181 5.03 0.70 -10.42
CA ALA A 181 6.33 1.30 -10.14
C ALA A 181 6.86 2.08 -11.35
N TYR A 182 6.92 1.43 -12.52
CA TYR A 182 7.44 2.01 -13.75
C TYR A 182 6.69 3.28 -14.17
N GLU A 183 5.36 3.22 -14.20
CA GLU A 183 4.52 4.32 -14.63
C GLU A 183 4.64 5.52 -13.69
N PHE A 184 4.68 5.28 -12.38
CA PHE A 184 4.92 6.32 -11.40
C PHE A 184 6.31 6.93 -11.55
N THR A 185 7.37 6.11 -11.66
CA THR A 185 8.75 6.61 -11.83
C THR A 185 8.90 7.47 -13.08
N VAL A 186 8.39 7.04 -14.23
CA VAL A 186 8.50 7.83 -15.47
C VAL A 186 7.68 9.12 -15.41
N SER A 187 6.55 9.11 -14.70
CA SER A 187 5.69 10.28 -14.54
C SER A 187 6.35 11.35 -13.65
N GLU A 188 6.88 10.94 -12.50
CA GLU A 188 7.47 11.85 -11.51
C GLU A 188 8.94 12.19 -11.80
N MET A 189 9.64 11.34 -12.55
CA MET A 189 11.04 11.54 -12.94
C MET A 189 11.20 11.36 -14.46
N PRO A 190 10.88 12.38 -15.27
CA PRO A 190 10.94 12.28 -16.73
C PRO A 190 12.29 11.81 -17.29
N ASP A 191 13.40 12.17 -16.62
CA ASP A 191 14.75 11.75 -17.01
C ASP A 191 14.97 10.23 -16.87
N TYR A 192 14.20 9.56 -16.01
CA TYR A 192 14.19 8.09 -15.92
C TYR A 192 13.75 7.43 -17.22
N PHE A 193 12.96 8.11 -18.06
CA PHE A 193 12.48 7.53 -19.32
C PHE A 193 13.63 6.97 -20.15
N ASP A 194 14.78 7.65 -20.22
CA ASP A 194 15.92 7.21 -21.03
C ASP A 194 16.89 6.24 -20.35
N ASP A 195 16.63 5.89 -19.10
CA ASP A 195 17.41 4.92 -18.34
C ASP A 195 17.42 3.52 -19.01
N PRO A 196 18.55 2.80 -19.02
CA PRO A 196 18.63 1.45 -19.59
C PRO A 196 17.64 0.46 -18.96
N GLN A 197 17.42 0.54 -17.65
CA GLN A 197 16.47 -0.30 -16.93
C GLN A 197 15.04 0.12 -17.23
N ALA A 198 14.75 1.43 -17.38
CA ALA A 198 13.44 1.89 -17.84
C ALA A 198 13.08 1.33 -19.22
N LYS A 199 14.04 1.30 -20.16
CA LYS A 199 13.86 0.69 -21.49
C LYS A 199 13.56 -0.81 -21.40
N ARG A 200 14.26 -1.52 -20.51
CA ARG A 200 14.07 -2.96 -20.27
C ARG A 200 12.69 -3.25 -19.67
N ILE A 201 12.31 -2.55 -18.60
CA ILE A 201 11.00 -2.70 -17.96
C ILE A 201 9.88 -2.36 -18.94
N ALA A 202 9.98 -1.26 -19.69
CA ALA A 202 9.00 -0.90 -20.71
C ALA A 202 8.79 -2.04 -21.74
N LYS A 203 9.88 -2.72 -22.13
CA LYS A 203 9.80 -3.85 -23.05
C LYS A 203 9.08 -5.05 -22.44
N ILE A 204 9.40 -5.40 -21.20
CA ILE A 204 8.76 -6.48 -20.44
C ILE A 204 7.25 -6.23 -20.33
N LEU A 205 6.84 -5.00 -20.03
CA LEU A 205 5.44 -4.59 -19.93
C LEU A 205 4.75 -4.60 -21.30
N GLU A 206 5.42 -4.12 -22.36
CA GLU A 206 4.89 -4.16 -23.73
C GLU A 206 4.56 -5.60 -24.17
N THR A 207 5.45 -6.56 -23.88
CA THR A 207 5.29 -7.96 -24.29
C THR A 207 4.53 -8.82 -23.29
N ALA A 208 4.26 -8.31 -22.08
CA ALA A 208 3.76 -9.07 -20.95
C ALA A 208 4.61 -10.33 -20.69
N ASP A 209 5.93 -10.15 -20.66
CA ASP A 209 6.88 -11.26 -20.46
C ASP A 209 7.09 -11.54 -18.97
N TYR A 210 6.29 -12.47 -18.43
CA TYR A 210 6.35 -12.87 -17.02
C TYR A 210 7.67 -13.50 -16.63
N ASN A 211 8.35 -14.21 -17.54
CA ASN A 211 9.61 -14.87 -17.22
C ASN A 211 10.71 -13.82 -17.06
N ALA A 212 10.70 -12.80 -17.92
CA ALA A 212 11.65 -11.69 -17.82
C ALA A 212 11.49 -10.90 -16.50
N VAL A 213 10.29 -10.86 -15.90
CA VAL A 213 10.12 -10.23 -14.58
C VAL A 213 11.00 -10.91 -13.52
N ASP A 214 11.14 -12.23 -13.57
CA ASP A 214 11.95 -12.96 -12.59
C ASP A 214 13.46 -12.96 -12.92
N THR A 215 13.84 -12.78 -14.20
CA THR A 215 15.25 -12.84 -14.62
C THR A 215 15.92 -11.47 -14.81
N ASP A 216 15.14 -10.45 -15.17
CA ASP A 216 15.63 -9.17 -15.68
C ASP A 216 15.27 -7.98 -14.78
N VAL A 217 14.48 -8.20 -13.74
CA VAL A 217 14.05 -7.18 -12.77
C VAL A 217 14.51 -7.56 -11.37
N GLU A 218 15.20 -6.63 -10.72
CA GLU A 218 15.73 -6.83 -9.37
C GLU A 218 14.68 -6.37 -8.34
N PHE A 219 13.96 -7.34 -7.78
CA PHE A 219 13.11 -7.14 -6.61
C PHE A 219 13.96 -7.32 -5.33
N LEU A 220 13.90 -6.35 -4.42
CA LEU A 220 14.65 -6.38 -3.16
C LEU A 220 13.93 -7.19 -2.06
N ASN A 221 12.74 -7.71 -2.34
CA ASN A 221 11.99 -8.59 -1.45
C ASN A 221 11.06 -9.54 -2.23
N ASN A 222 10.33 -10.38 -1.50
CA ASN A 222 9.47 -11.42 -2.08
C ASN A 222 8.07 -10.93 -2.52
N GLY A 223 7.67 -9.70 -2.15
CA GLY A 223 6.37 -9.11 -2.50
C GLY A 223 5.31 -9.14 -1.41
N ILE A 224 5.58 -9.78 -0.27
CA ILE A 224 4.65 -9.93 0.86
C ILE A 224 5.27 -9.39 2.15
N ASP A 225 6.59 -9.49 2.28
CA ASP A 225 7.32 -9.03 3.45
C ASP A 225 7.36 -7.50 3.55
N LYS A 226 6.88 -6.98 4.69
CA LYS A 226 6.81 -5.57 5.03
C LYS A 226 8.15 -5.02 5.54
N ASP A 227 9.11 -5.85 5.94
CA ASP A 227 10.32 -5.40 6.65
C ASP A 227 11.11 -4.33 5.87
N VAL A 228 11.10 -4.40 4.53
CA VAL A 228 11.73 -3.41 3.65
C VAL A 228 11.09 -2.01 3.75
N PHE A 229 9.85 -1.90 4.23
CA PHE A 229 9.14 -0.63 4.42
C PHE A 229 9.21 -0.10 5.84
N SER A 230 9.74 -0.87 6.80
CA SER A 230 9.68 -0.55 8.24
C SER A 230 10.30 0.80 8.59
N PHE A 231 11.33 1.25 7.85
CA PHE A 231 11.96 2.56 8.04
C PHE A 231 11.01 3.74 7.77
N LEU A 232 9.90 3.51 7.08
CA LEU A 232 8.87 4.50 6.75
C LEU A 232 7.63 4.44 7.65
N ASP A 233 7.53 3.49 8.59
CA ASP A 233 6.36 3.34 9.47
C ASP A 233 6.06 4.60 10.30
N ARG A 234 7.05 5.49 10.46
CA ARG A 234 6.89 6.79 11.15
C ARG A 234 6.22 7.86 10.29
N TYR A 235 6.28 7.73 8.97
CA TYR A 235 5.78 8.72 8.02
C TYR A 235 4.54 8.23 7.28
N VAL A 236 4.38 6.92 7.13
CA VAL A 236 3.34 6.31 6.30
C VAL A 236 2.62 5.22 7.08
N ASN A 237 1.28 5.26 7.08
CA ASN A 237 0.47 4.22 7.71
C ASN A 237 0.11 3.11 6.71
N PHE A 238 0.95 2.08 6.62
CA PHE A 238 0.70 0.93 5.72
C PHE A 238 -0.42 -0.03 6.19
N LYS A 239 -0.99 0.15 7.40
CA LYS A 239 -2.02 -0.74 7.95
C LYS A 239 -3.45 -0.33 7.59
N ASN A 240 -3.62 0.59 6.67
CA ASN A 240 -4.92 1.06 6.20
C ASN A 240 -5.25 0.47 4.82
N ASN A 241 -6.38 0.89 4.24
CA ASN A 241 -6.79 0.44 2.91
C ASN A 241 -6.11 1.22 1.77
N ASN A 242 -5.32 2.25 2.06
CA ASN A 242 -4.70 3.07 1.03
C ASN A 242 -3.61 2.30 0.29
N HIS A 243 -3.12 2.91 -0.79
CA HIS A 243 -1.97 2.40 -1.51
C HIS A 243 -0.89 3.45 -1.53
N TYR A 244 0.36 3.00 -1.51
CA TYR A 244 1.50 3.89 -1.47
C TYR A 244 2.50 3.51 -2.56
N ILE A 245 3.00 4.50 -3.28
CA ILE A 245 4.09 4.36 -4.22
C ILE A 245 5.18 5.34 -3.79
N ILE A 246 6.39 4.84 -3.53
CA ILE A 246 7.44 5.64 -2.89
C ILE A 246 8.72 5.53 -3.71
N LEU A 247 9.20 6.66 -4.21
CA LEU A 247 10.47 6.76 -4.91
C LEU A 247 11.52 7.34 -3.96
N LEU A 248 12.64 6.64 -3.88
CA LEU A 248 13.77 7.06 -3.07
C LEU A 248 15.05 6.52 -3.67
N ASN A 249 16.14 7.16 -3.31
CA ASN A 249 17.46 6.81 -3.77
C ASN A 249 18.29 6.30 -2.59
N PHE A 250 18.98 5.18 -2.78
CA PHE A 250 19.90 4.61 -1.82
C PHE A 250 21.33 4.67 -2.36
N GLU A 251 22.31 4.97 -1.51
CA GLU A 251 23.71 5.05 -1.92
C GLU A 251 24.21 3.75 -2.58
N GLU A 252 23.82 2.58 -2.05
CA GLU A 252 24.27 1.27 -2.55
C GLU A 252 23.37 0.71 -3.67
N TYR A 253 22.08 1.04 -3.67
CA TYR A 253 21.10 0.43 -4.58
C TYR A 253 20.69 1.35 -5.75
N GLY A 254 20.97 2.65 -5.69
CA GLY A 254 20.45 3.62 -6.65
C GLY A 254 18.96 3.88 -6.46
N LEU A 255 18.27 4.21 -7.56
CA LEU A 255 16.83 4.50 -7.53
C LEU A 255 15.99 3.25 -7.25
N VAL A 256 15.17 3.31 -6.21
CA VAL A 256 14.25 2.24 -5.80
C VAL A 256 12.83 2.79 -5.75
N CYS A 257 11.87 1.99 -6.24
CA CYS A 257 10.45 2.23 -6.10
C CYS A 257 9.85 1.18 -5.17
N LEU A 258 9.23 1.65 -4.09
CA LEU A 258 8.44 0.83 -3.19
C LEU A 258 6.97 0.93 -3.60
N VAL A 259 6.28 -0.20 -3.74
CA VAL A 259 4.84 -0.23 -4.03
C VAL A 259 4.14 -1.04 -2.94
N ASN A 260 3.20 -0.41 -2.28
CA ASN A 260 2.31 -1.01 -1.32
C ASN A 260 0.86 -0.98 -1.84
N ILE A 261 0.19 -2.14 -1.87
CA ILE A 261 -1.22 -2.28 -2.26
C ILE A 261 -1.98 -2.97 -1.12
N PHE A 262 -2.82 -2.19 -0.44
CA PHE A 262 -3.47 -2.54 0.83
C PHE A 262 -2.43 -2.99 1.88
N ASP A 263 -2.86 -3.56 3.00
CA ASP A 263 -1.97 -4.28 3.92
C ASP A 263 -1.71 -5.72 3.45
N LEU A 264 -1.39 -5.92 2.16
CA LEU A 264 -1.16 -7.24 1.57
C LEU A 264 0.13 -7.35 0.77
N PHE A 265 0.32 -6.46 -0.19
CA PHE A 265 1.44 -6.54 -1.11
C PHE A 265 2.40 -5.41 -0.86
N TYR A 266 3.67 -5.78 -0.76
CA TYR A 266 4.79 -4.91 -0.47
C TYR A 266 5.90 -5.32 -1.41
N ILE A 267 6.18 -4.54 -2.46
CA ILE A 267 7.36 -4.78 -3.30
C ILE A 267 8.32 -3.62 -3.23
N ALA A 268 9.60 -3.94 -3.30
CA ALA A 268 10.67 -2.99 -3.56
C ALA A 268 11.34 -3.38 -4.87
N VAL A 269 11.31 -2.48 -5.87
CA VAL A 269 11.92 -2.69 -7.18
C VAL A 269 13.08 -1.74 -7.32
N ARG A 270 14.24 -2.27 -7.68
CA ARG A 270 15.35 -1.43 -8.13
C ARG A 270 15.04 -0.91 -9.53
N MET A 271 14.77 0.39 -9.62
CA MET A 271 14.40 1.05 -10.88
C MET A 271 15.63 1.43 -11.68
N SER A 272 16.74 1.77 -11.03
CA SER A 272 18.04 2.02 -11.68
C SER A 272 19.18 1.75 -10.72
N THR A 273 20.36 1.43 -11.26
CA THR A 273 21.62 1.43 -10.50
C THR A 273 22.20 2.84 -10.37
N LEU A 274 21.70 3.79 -11.16
CA LEU A 274 22.12 5.19 -11.10
C LEU A 274 21.49 5.88 -9.89
N SER A 275 22.26 6.80 -9.32
CA SER A 275 21.80 7.72 -8.29
C SER A 275 21.16 8.93 -8.98
N TYR A 276 19.95 9.28 -8.56
CA TYR A 276 19.22 10.45 -8.99
C TYR A 276 19.18 11.48 -7.85
N ASP A 277 19.41 12.75 -8.16
CA ASP A 277 19.31 13.83 -7.19
C ASP A 277 17.83 14.19 -6.99
N ASN A 278 17.13 13.37 -6.19
CA ASN A 278 15.74 13.56 -5.87
C ASN A 278 15.49 13.38 -4.37
N GLU A 279 14.64 14.25 -3.81
CA GLU A 279 14.04 13.98 -2.51
C GLU A 279 13.16 12.72 -2.59
N ILE A 280 12.85 12.15 -1.43
CA ILE A 280 11.90 11.03 -1.32
C ILE A 280 10.52 11.52 -1.74
N ILE A 281 9.93 10.87 -2.76
CA ILE A 281 8.59 11.17 -3.28
C ILE A 281 7.64 10.06 -2.81
N ILE A 282 6.58 10.44 -2.11
CA ILE A 282 5.57 9.53 -1.57
C ILE A 282 4.23 9.86 -2.22
N GLY A 283 3.77 8.99 -3.12
CA GLY A 283 2.43 9.00 -3.66
C GLY A 283 1.47 8.21 -2.77
N LYS A 284 0.45 8.87 -2.22
CA LYS A 284 -0.63 8.26 -1.45
C LYS A 284 -1.89 8.21 -2.31
N ASN A 285 -2.34 7.00 -2.61
CA ASN A 285 -3.64 6.74 -3.18
C ASN A 285 -4.66 6.54 -2.06
N ASP A 286 -5.40 7.60 -1.75
CA ASP A 286 -6.42 7.61 -0.70
C ASP A 286 -7.73 7.02 -1.23
N ILE A 287 -8.04 5.80 -0.77
CA ILE A 287 -9.23 5.08 -1.24
C ILE A 287 -10.51 5.71 -0.72
N GLU A 288 -10.51 6.17 0.53
CA GLU A 288 -11.69 6.71 1.20
C GLU A 288 -12.06 8.08 0.62
N ASN A 289 -11.06 8.90 0.31
CA ASN A 289 -11.25 10.25 -0.23
C ASN A 289 -11.21 10.32 -1.75
N HIS A 290 -11.09 9.18 -2.44
CA HIS A 290 -11.10 9.06 -3.90
C HIS A 290 -10.09 9.97 -4.62
N ARG A 291 -8.86 10.05 -4.11
CA ARG A 291 -7.83 10.95 -4.66
C ARG A 291 -6.42 10.39 -4.52
N PHE A 292 -5.51 10.99 -5.27
CA PHE A 292 -4.08 10.72 -5.15
C PHE A 292 -3.33 12.01 -4.80
N ASP A 293 -2.53 11.94 -3.74
CA ASP A 293 -1.74 13.06 -3.24
C ASP A 293 -0.25 12.69 -3.28
N ILE A 294 0.62 13.67 -3.55
CA ILE A 294 2.08 13.50 -3.57
C ILE A 294 2.69 14.31 -2.42
N TYR A 295 3.59 13.68 -1.68
CA TYR A 295 4.28 14.25 -0.53
C TYR A 295 5.80 14.06 -0.67
N ASN A 296 6.56 14.87 0.05
CA ASN A 296 7.92 14.53 0.44
C ASN A 296 7.99 14.38 1.97
N ILE A 297 9.08 13.82 2.50
CA ILE A 297 9.21 13.64 3.96
C ILE A 297 9.15 14.99 4.68
N ASN A 298 9.76 16.03 4.10
CA ASN A 298 9.80 17.37 4.68
C ASN A 298 8.41 17.95 4.86
N SER A 299 7.49 17.75 3.91
CA SER A 299 6.10 18.22 3.98
C SER A 299 5.33 17.49 5.06
N ILE A 300 5.48 16.16 5.17
CA ILE A 300 4.83 15.34 6.20
C ILE A 300 5.24 15.78 7.61
N VAL A 301 6.55 15.99 7.81
CA VAL A 301 7.10 16.47 9.08
C VAL A 301 6.58 17.87 9.41
N LYS A 302 6.65 18.79 8.44
CA LYS A 302 6.20 20.18 8.62
C LYS A 302 4.70 20.25 8.95
N GLU A 303 3.86 19.50 8.24
CA GLU A 303 2.42 19.44 8.49
C GLU A 303 2.11 18.87 9.88
N SER A 304 2.85 17.84 10.31
CA SER A 304 2.71 17.26 11.65
C SER A 304 3.06 18.26 12.75
N TRP A 305 4.15 19.01 12.57
CA TRP A 305 4.65 19.95 13.58
C TRP A 305 3.89 21.29 13.61
N ASN A 306 3.22 21.68 12.53
CA ASN A 306 2.37 22.88 12.49
C ASN A 306 1.07 22.74 13.31
N GLN A 307 0.73 21.53 13.78
CA GLN A 307 -0.53 21.25 14.48
C GLN A 307 -0.43 21.31 16.00
N GLY A 308 0.70 21.71 16.59
CA GLY A 308 0.89 21.71 18.05
C GLY A 308 1.76 22.87 18.58
N PRO A 309 1.66 23.18 19.88
CA PRO A 309 2.54 24.15 20.53
C PRO A 309 3.99 23.62 20.49
N THR A 310 4.94 24.51 20.21
CA THR A 310 6.37 24.21 20.32
C THR A 310 6.84 24.61 21.71
N HIS A 311 7.43 23.67 22.45
CA HIS A 311 7.98 23.94 23.77
C HIS A 311 9.50 23.95 23.72
N LEU A 312 10.10 25.08 24.14
CA LEU A 312 11.54 25.24 24.22
C LEU A 312 12.01 25.09 25.66
N GLN A 313 13.04 24.28 25.87
CA GLN A 313 13.77 24.12 27.12
C GLN A 313 15.25 24.44 26.89
N PHE A 314 15.96 24.83 27.95
CA PHE A 314 17.33 25.31 27.87
C PHE A 314 18.23 24.50 28.79
N GLN A 315 19.20 23.80 28.22
CA GLN A 315 20.24 23.13 28.99
C GLN A 315 21.29 24.17 29.39
N CYS A 316 21.32 24.54 30.67
CA CYS A 316 22.23 25.57 31.17
C CYS A 316 23.52 24.98 31.77
N LYS A 317 24.62 25.72 31.68
CA LYS A 317 25.89 25.43 32.36
C LYS A 317 25.88 26.05 33.76
N PHE A 318 26.13 25.24 34.78
CA PHE A 318 26.29 25.68 36.16
C PHE A 318 27.73 25.54 36.62
N ILE A 319 28.17 26.45 37.51
CA ILE A 319 29.54 26.49 38.04
C ILE A 319 29.75 25.38 39.07
N SER A 320 28.70 25.02 39.82
CA SER A 320 28.71 23.94 40.80
C SER A 320 27.37 23.18 40.85
N ASP A 321 27.40 21.97 41.41
CA ASP A 321 26.17 21.21 41.69
C ASP A 321 25.24 21.97 42.65
N THR A 322 25.80 22.79 43.54
CA THR A 322 25.02 23.61 44.46
C THR A 322 24.21 24.67 43.70
N ASP A 323 24.81 25.34 42.72
CA ASP A 323 24.12 26.33 41.88
C ASP A 323 23.00 25.69 41.05
N HIS A 324 23.27 24.50 40.51
CA HIS A 324 22.27 23.73 39.78
C HIS A 324 21.07 23.35 40.67
N GLN A 325 21.32 22.84 41.89
CA GLN A 325 20.23 22.49 42.83
C GLN A 325 19.43 23.71 43.27
N GLN A 326 20.10 24.85 43.49
CA GLN A 326 19.41 26.10 43.82
C GLN A 326 18.54 26.59 42.65
N PHE A 327 19.03 26.47 41.41
CA PHE A 327 18.24 26.78 40.22
C PHE A 327 16.98 25.89 40.12
N LEU A 328 17.12 24.58 40.31
CA LEU A 328 15.97 23.63 40.30
C LEU A 328 14.96 23.93 41.40
N GLN A 329 15.42 24.31 42.61
CA GLN A 329 14.54 24.73 43.69
C GLN A 329 13.76 26.00 43.32
N ARG A 330 14.43 26.99 42.70
CA ARG A 330 13.77 28.22 42.24
C ARG A 330 12.78 27.94 41.11
N GLN A 331 13.12 27.08 40.16
CA GLN A 331 12.23 26.68 39.06
C GLN A 331 10.90 26.08 39.56
N SER A 332 10.92 25.42 40.72
CA SER A 332 9.71 24.90 41.38
C SER A 332 8.83 25.97 42.05
N THR A 333 9.24 27.24 42.05
CA THR A 333 8.49 28.32 42.71
C THR A 333 7.57 29.07 41.71
N PRO A 334 6.39 29.54 42.14
CA PRO A 334 5.46 30.25 41.25
C PRO A 334 5.96 31.59 40.70
N LYS A 335 7.06 32.13 41.25
CA LYS A 335 7.64 33.42 40.83
C LYS A 335 8.75 33.27 39.80
N PHE A 336 9.20 32.05 39.55
CA PHE A 336 10.25 31.80 38.58
C PHE A 336 9.71 32.01 37.17
N ALA A 337 10.45 32.77 36.38
CA ALA A 337 10.25 32.88 34.96
C ALA A 337 11.61 33.06 34.27
N LEU A 338 11.66 32.77 32.99
CA LEU A 338 12.74 33.26 32.13
C LEU A 338 12.24 34.52 31.44
N ALA A 339 13.14 35.47 31.19
CA ALA A 339 12.81 36.66 30.43
C ALA A 339 12.33 36.24 29.03
N ASP A 340 11.12 36.67 28.68
CA ASP A 340 10.45 36.31 27.44
C ASP A 340 10.05 37.55 26.63
N ASN A 341 9.71 37.32 25.37
CA ASN A 341 9.10 38.28 24.49
C ASN A 341 7.93 37.61 23.77
N ASN A 342 6.71 38.09 24.03
CA ASN A 342 5.46 37.52 23.52
C ASN A 342 5.28 36.03 23.85
N GLY A 343 5.66 35.61 25.07
CA GLY A 343 5.48 34.24 25.56
C GLY A 343 6.56 33.25 25.11
N GLU A 344 7.66 33.73 24.53
CA GLU A 344 8.80 32.91 24.13
C GLU A 344 10.10 33.46 24.72
N THR A 345 10.92 32.58 25.32
CA THR A 345 12.17 32.96 26.00
C THR A 345 13.14 33.69 25.07
N SER A 346 13.66 34.83 25.54
CA SER A 346 14.72 35.59 24.87
C SER A 346 16.11 35.04 25.20
N LEU A 347 17.05 35.17 24.26
CA LEU A 347 18.46 34.84 24.45
C LEU A 347 19.30 36.12 24.53
N PHE A 348 20.31 36.10 25.40
CA PHE A 348 21.13 37.26 25.75
C PHE A 348 22.62 36.97 25.51
N TYR A 349 23.38 38.03 25.28
CA TYR A 349 24.84 37.99 25.41
C TYR A 349 25.25 38.01 26.89
N SER A 350 26.52 37.71 27.16
CA SER A 350 27.09 37.70 28.52
C SER A 350 27.00 39.05 29.24
N ASP A 351 26.90 40.15 28.50
CA ASP A 351 26.70 41.51 29.02
C ASP A 351 25.24 41.88 29.30
N GLY A 352 24.30 40.95 29.07
CA GLY A 352 22.87 41.13 29.31
C GLY A 352 22.12 41.89 28.22
N ARG A 353 22.75 42.24 27.09
CA ARG A 353 22.03 42.71 25.90
C ARG A 353 21.28 41.54 25.25
N ILE A 354 20.10 41.82 24.70
CA ILE A 354 19.32 40.82 23.95
C ILE A 354 20.10 40.47 22.68
N ALA A 355 20.41 39.18 22.52
CA ALA A 355 20.95 38.61 21.29
C ALA A 355 19.81 38.26 20.34
N TYR A 356 18.85 37.48 20.84
CA TYR A 356 17.66 37.07 20.09
C TYR A 356 16.41 37.36 20.92
N PRO A 357 15.47 38.19 20.44
CA PRO A 357 14.24 38.46 21.17
C PRO A 357 13.40 37.21 21.41
N ARG A 358 13.50 36.21 20.54
CA ARG A 358 12.83 34.91 20.62
C ARG A 358 13.82 33.81 20.24
N ALA A 359 13.92 32.76 21.05
CA ALA A 359 14.87 31.67 20.81
C ALA A 359 14.68 30.97 19.45
N SER A 360 13.45 30.88 18.93
CA SER A 360 13.12 30.37 17.59
C SER A 360 13.83 31.13 16.48
N MET A 361 14.02 32.45 16.62
CA MET A 361 14.73 33.25 15.59
C MET A 361 16.20 32.85 15.47
N MET A 362 16.82 32.36 16.55
CA MET A 362 18.17 31.81 16.51
C MET A 362 18.14 30.47 15.76
N LEU A 363 17.18 29.59 16.08
CA LEU A 363 17.05 28.28 15.42
C LEU A 363 16.81 28.43 13.91
N ASP A 364 15.87 29.30 13.50
CA ASP A 364 15.53 29.58 12.10
C ASP A 364 16.70 30.17 11.29
N GLY A 365 17.56 30.95 11.94
CA GLY A 365 18.71 31.62 11.31
C GLY A 365 20.02 30.82 11.36
N SER A 366 20.03 29.69 12.06
CA SER A 366 21.23 28.88 12.30
C SER A 366 21.29 27.65 11.39
N ASN A 367 22.48 27.30 10.89
CA ASN A 367 22.72 26.02 10.20
C ASN A 367 23.02 24.89 11.20
N ILE A 368 22.37 24.89 12.37
CA ILE A 368 22.62 23.90 13.42
C ILE A 368 21.74 22.68 13.17
N THR A 369 22.36 21.52 12.93
CA THR A 369 21.66 20.23 12.86
C THR A 369 21.39 19.72 14.27
N PRO A 370 20.13 19.47 14.67
CA PRO A 370 19.83 18.97 16.01
C PRO A 370 20.15 17.47 16.16
N ASP A 371 20.52 17.07 17.37
CA ASP A 371 20.44 15.67 17.79
C ASP A 371 18.96 15.32 18.01
N ILE A 372 18.47 14.29 17.31
CA ILE A 372 17.05 13.90 17.36
C ILE A 372 16.88 12.69 18.29
N SER A 373 15.99 12.79 19.28
CA SER A 373 15.54 11.66 20.08
C SER A 373 14.01 11.56 20.09
N TYR A 374 13.52 10.36 20.40
CA TYR A 374 12.11 10.03 20.31
C TYR A 374 11.62 9.53 21.67
N ASP A 375 10.54 10.11 22.15
CA ASP A 375 9.75 9.66 23.29
C ASP A 375 8.36 9.23 22.79
N LEU A 376 7.62 8.42 23.56
CA LEU A 376 6.33 7.86 23.15
C LEU A 376 5.35 8.92 22.64
N ASP A 377 5.41 10.13 23.23
CA ASP A 377 4.47 11.21 22.97
C ASP A 377 5.10 12.47 22.35
N LYS A 378 6.41 12.47 22.03
CA LYS A 378 7.11 13.66 21.50
C LYS A 378 8.39 13.33 20.74
N VAL A 379 8.73 14.21 19.79
CA VAL A 379 10.06 14.29 19.18
C VAL A 379 10.85 15.37 19.88
N ILE A 380 12.07 15.04 20.31
CA ILE A 380 12.96 15.96 21.01
C ILE A 380 14.11 16.31 20.08
N LEU A 381 14.24 17.58 19.75
CA LEU A 381 15.32 18.13 18.93
C LEU A 381 16.27 18.90 19.84
N LYS A 382 17.53 18.48 19.92
CA LYS A 382 18.53 19.13 20.76
C LYS A 382 19.57 19.84 19.90
N TYR A 383 19.55 21.16 19.96
CA TYR A 383 20.46 22.05 19.25
C TYR A 383 21.62 22.44 20.15
N GLN A 384 22.82 21.95 19.87
CA GLN A 384 24.04 22.39 20.56
C GLN A 384 24.42 23.78 20.08
N LEU A 385 24.71 24.69 21.01
CA LEU A 385 25.03 26.07 20.65
C LEU A 385 26.55 26.27 20.56
N ASP A 386 26.99 26.72 19.39
CA ASP A 386 28.37 27.19 19.19
C ASP A 386 28.55 28.64 19.66
N GLU A 387 27.47 29.44 19.63
CA GLU A 387 27.45 30.81 20.12
C GLU A 387 27.28 30.86 21.65
N GLU A 388 28.02 31.74 22.34
CA GLU A 388 27.91 31.90 23.78
C GLU A 388 26.67 32.75 24.15
N LEU A 389 25.54 32.07 24.32
CA LEU A 389 24.23 32.65 24.63
C LEU A 389 23.78 32.33 26.05
N PHE A 390 22.91 33.18 26.59
CA PHE A 390 22.40 33.09 27.96
C PHE A 390 20.88 33.21 28.00
N VAL A 391 20.25 32.53 28.96
CA VAL A 391 18.89 32.84 29.40
C VAL A 391 18.95 33.68 30.67
N LYS A 392 17.97 34.56 30.85
CA LYS A 392 17.89 35.45 32.00
C LYS A 392 16.77 35.00 32.94
N GLU A 393 17.13 34.67 34.17
CA GLU A 393 16.21 34.27 35.23
C GLU A 393 15.52 35.49 35.84
N LEU A 394 14.21 35.40 36.08
CA LEU A 394 13.41 36.40 36.78
C LEU A 394 12.88 35.81 38.11
N PRO A 395 12.85 36.61 39.20
CA PRO A 395 13.21 38.03 39.30
C PRO A 395 14.69 38.28 39.66
N THR A 396 15.54 37.25 39.72
CA THR A 396 16.94 37.38 40.17
C THR A 396 17.85 38.12 39.17
N GLU A 397 17.40 38.26 37.93
CA GLU A 397 18.12 38.86 36.80
C GLU A 397 19.42 38.12 36.45
N GLN A 398 19.62 36.91 36.98
CA GLN A 398 20.82 36.11 36.78
C GLN A 398 20.87 35.55 35.35
N LEU A 399 22.04 35.63 34.72
CA LEU A 399 22.29 35.04 33.41
C LEU A 399 22.86 33.63 33.56
N HIS A 400 22.24 32.67 32.88
CA HIS A 400 22.68 31.28 32.83
C HIS A 400 23.11 30.93 31.41
N ARG A 401 24.35 30.49 31.23
CA ARG A 401 24.88 30.14 29.91
C ARG A 401 24.14 28.94 29.37
N VAL A 402 23.62 29.04 28.16
CA VAL A 402 22.96 27.95 27.45
C VAL A 402 24.00 27.13 26.71
N LEU A 403 23.96 25.81 26.92
CA LEU A 403 24.75 24.83 26.18
C LEU A 403 23.97 24.26 25.00
N ALA A 404 22.68 24.02 25.21
CA ALA A 404 21.80 23.52 24.18
C ALA A 404 20.36 24.04 24.34
N VAL A 405 19.68 24.22 23.22
CA VAL A 405 18.23 24.43 23.18
C VAL A 405 17.57 23.10 22.86
N ILE A 406 16.57 22.73 23.63
CA ILE A 406 15.78 21.51 23.45
C ILE A 406 14.40 21.93 22.99
N GLU A 407 14.03 21.52 21.80
CA GLU A 407 12.70 21.75 21.23
C GLU A 407 11.89 20.45 21.29
N GLU A 408 10.74 20.51 21.94
CA GLU A 408 9.78 19.40 21.97
C GLU A 408 8.70 19.64 20.91
N LYS A 409 8.58 18.69 19.98
CA LYS A 409 7.57 18.67 18.93
C LYS A 409 6.58 17.52 19.15
N PRO A 410 5.32 17.65 18.69
CA PRO A 410 4.40 16.52 18.67
C PRO A 410 4.94 15.37 17.81
N PRO A 411 4.46 14.13 18.03
CA PRO A 411 4.86 12.99 17.21
C PRO A 411 4.44 13.24 15.76
N ILE A 412 5.26 12.75 14.83
CA ILE A 412 4.92 12.82 13.40
C ILE A 412 3.67 11.97 13.18
N LYS A 413 2.66 12.57 12.55
CA LYS A 413 1.44 11.86 12.18
C LYS A 413 1.65 11.21 10.83
N PRO A 414 1.64 9.87 10.74
CA PRO A 414 1.80 9.20 9.46
C PRO A 414 0.59 9.48 8.56
N ILE A 415 0.85 9.63 7.26
CA ILE A 415 -0.19 9.90 6.25
C ILE A 415 -0.95 8.66 5.80
#